data_AF-A0A7C3FWC3-F1
#
_entry.id   AF-A0A7C3FWC3-F1
#
_cell.length_a   1.000
_cell.length_b   1.000
_cell.length_c   1.000
_cell.angle_alpha   90.00
_cell.angle_beta   90.00
_cell.angle_gamma   90.00
#
_symmetry.space_group_name_H-M   'P 1'
#
loop_
_entity.id
_entity.type
_entity.pdbx_description
1 polymer ?
#
loop_
_entity_poly.entity_id
_entity_poly.type
_entity_poly.pdbx_seq_one_letter_code
_entity_poly.pdbx_strand_id
1 'polypeptide(L)' 'MDEHRAKLLELGQHLVWRIGKDEREGVLVVRVGLASRTPKFAQLPRLAPATDAEIEALKKAGKVKVEWVD' A
#
# COMPACT_ATOMS: atom_id res chain seq x y z
N MET A 1 -6.25 10.53 24.89
CA MET A 1 -6.14 10.21 23.45
C MET A 1 -5.12 11.17 22.88
N ASP A 2 -3.97 10.68 22.40
CA ASP A 2 -2.86 11.53 21.94
C ASP A 2 -3.25 12.40 20.76
N GLU A 3 -3.06 13.72 20.89
CA GLU A 3 -3.33 14.73 19.86
C GLU A 3 -2.56 14.44 18.56
N HIS A 4 -1.32 13.96 18.67
CA HIS A 4 -0.51 13.52 17.52
C HIS A 4 -1.15 12.36 16.76
N ARG A 5 -1.78 11.42 17.47
CA ARG A 5 -2.46 10.28 16.84
C ARG A 5 -3.72 10.72 16.10
N ALA A 6 -4.46 11.66 16.66
CA ALA A 6 -5.62 12.25 16.00
C ALA A 6 -5.23 12.99 14.70
N LYS A 7 -4.14 13.75 14.74
CA LYS A 7 -3.62 14.47 13.58
C LYS A 7 -3.10 13.54 12.47
N LEU A 8 -2.46 12.43 12.84
CA LEU A 8 -2.06 11.39 11.88
C LEU A 8 -3.27 10.69 11.25
N LEU A 9 -4.34 10.45 12.02
CA LEU A 9 -5.58 9.86 11.51
C LEU A 9 -6.27 10.80 10.52
N GLU A 10 -6.29 12.09 10.80
CA GLU A 10 -6.83 13.12 9.90
C GLU A 10 -6.04 13.17 8.59
N LEU A 11 -4.70 13.21 8.66
CA LEU A 11 -3.84 13.16 7.48
C LEU A 11 -4.00 11.84 6.70
N GLY A 12 -4.26 10.73 7.40
CA GLY A 12 -4.55 9.43 6.81
C GLY A 12 -5.77 9.41 5.89
N GLN A 13 -6.73 10.31 6.09
CA GLN A 13 -7.92 10.45 5.22
C GLN A 13 -7.55 10.99 3.83
N HIS A 14 -6.37 11.59 3.69
CA HIS A 14 -5.86 12.12 2.42
C HIS A 14 -4.87 11.18 1.74
N LEU A 15 -4.72 9.94 2.24
CA LEU A 15 -3.85 8.93 1.65
C LEU A 15 -4.63 8.02 0.69
N VAL A 16 -3.98 7.72 -0.42
CA VAL A 16 -4.41 6.71 -1.38
C VAL A 16 -3.58 5.45 -1.15
N TRP A 17 -4.29 4.31 -1.10
CA TRP A 17 -3.71 3.00 -0.90
C TRP A 17 -3.98 2.13 -2.13
N ARG A 18 -2.95 1.39 -2.57
CA ARG A 18 -3.07 0.32 -3.57
C ARG A 18 -2.29 -0.89 -3.09
N ILE A 19 -2.95 -2.04 -3.09
CA ILE A 19 -2.40 -3.29 -2.57
C ILE A 19 -2.54 -4.36 -3.66
N GLY A 20 -1.50 -5.16 -3.85
CA GLY A 20 -1.51 -6.30 -4.75
C GLY A 20 -0.15 -6.99 -4.80
N LYS A 21 -0.03 -8.04 -5.61
CA LYS A 21 1.22 -8.79 -5.76
C LYS A 21 2.09 -8.22 -6.87
N ASP A 22 3.39 -8.14 -6.61
CA ASP A 22 4.37 -8.16 -7.68
C ASP A 22 4.68 -9.63 -8.01
N GLU A 23 4.27 -10.10 -9.19
CA GLU A 23 4.45 -11.50 -9.60
C GLU A 23 5.91 -11.84 -9.91
N ARG A 24 6.75 -10.85 -10.21
CA ARG A 24 8.18 -11.07 -10.51
C ARG A 24 8.97 -11.26 -9.23
N GLU A 25 8.70 -10.42 -8.23
CA GLU A 25 9.36 -10.49 -6.92
C GLU A 25 8.69 -11.51 -5.98
N GLY A 26 7.44 -11.88 -6.25
CA GLY A 26 6.68 -12.82 -5.40
C GLY A 26 6.37 -12.22 -4.03
N VAL A 27 6.12 -10.91 -3.96
CA VAL A 27 5.86 -10.16 -2.73
C VAL A 27 4.54 -9.39 -2.78
N LEU A 28 3.95 -9.15 -1.60
CA LEU A 28 2.83 -8.23 -1.45
C LEU A 28 3.37 -6.80 -1.46
N VAL A 29 2.89 -5.97 -2.38
CA VAL A 29 3.24 -4.56 -2.46
C VAL A 29 2.08 -3.72 -1.92
N VAL A 30 2.40 -2.81 -1.00
CA VAL A 30 1.49 -1.79 -0.48
C VAL A 30 2.02 -0.43 -0.91
N ARG A 31 1.34 0.22 -1.85
CA ARG A 31 1.63 1.60 -2.27
C ARG A 31 0.77 2.57 -1.49
N VAL A 32 1.42 3.58 -0.92
CA VAL A 32 0.78 4.66 -0.16
C VAL A 32 1.30 6.01 -0.67
N GLY A 33 0.42 7.00 -0.76
CA GLY A 33 0.79 8.35 -1.19
C GLY A 33 -0.35 9.33 -1.00
N LEU A 34 -0.09 10.62 -1.18
CA LEU A 34 -1.11 11.66 -1.06
C LEU A 34 -2.15 11.55 -2.18
N ALA A 35 -3.41 11.93 -1.92
CA ALA A 35 -4.47 11.95 -2.92
C ALA A 35 -4.15 12.81 -4.15
N SER A 36 -3.39 13.90 -3.96
CA SER A 36 -2.87 14.73 -5.04
C SER A 36 -1.92 14.00 -6.01
N ARG A 37 -1.43 12.81 -5.64
CA ARG A 37 -0.53 11.96 -6.45
C ARG A 37 -1.24 10.81 -7.14
N THR A 38 -2.57 10.73 -7.07
CA THR A 38 -3.37 9.67 -7.72
C THR A 38 -2.95 9.36 -9.17
N PRO A 39 -2.67 10.34 -10.06
CA PRO A 39 -2.25 10.05 -11.44
C PRO A 39 -0.95 9.25 -11.54
N LYS A 40 -0.03 9.38 -10.58
CA LYS A 40 1.27 8.68 -10.59
C LYS A 40 1.15 7.20 -10.26
N PHE A 41 0.15 6.78 -9.49
CA PHE A 41 -0.10 5.37 -9.24
C PHE A 41 -0.38 4.59 -10.52
N ALA A 42 -1.01 5.23 -11.51
CA ALA A 42 -1.32 4.62 -12.80
C ALA A 42 -0.08 4.44 -13.71
N GLN A 43 1.00 5.15 -13.42
CA GLN A 43 2.27 5.06 -14.16
C GLN A 43 3.16 3.93 -13.64
N LEU A 44 2.91 3.44 -12.43
CA LEU A 44 3.67 2.36 -11.81
C LEU A 44 3.29 0.99 -12.40
N PRO A 45 4.19 -0.01 -12.34
CA PRO A 45 3.88 -1.37 -12.77
C PRO A 45 2.61 -1.90 -12.08
N ARG A 46 1.75 -2.57 -12.85
CA ARG A 46 0.50 -3.11 -12.31
C ARG A 46 0.79 -4.20 -11.29
N LEU A 47 0.05 -4.17 -10.19
CA LEU A 47 0.04 -5.24 -9.21
C LEU A 47 -1.06 -6.23 -9.60
N ALA A 48 -0.76 -7.52 -9.50
CA ALA A 48 -1.75 -8.57 -9.67
C ALA A 48 -2.69 -8.60 -8.45
N PRO A 49 -3.98 -8.96 -8.63
CA PRO A 49 -4.87 -9.18 -7.51
C PRO A 49 -4.35 -10.31 -6.61
N ALA A 50 -4.64 -10.21 -5.32
CA ALA A 50 -4.35 -11.25 -4.34
C ALA A 50 -5.60 -11.56 -3.54
N THR A 51 -5.83 -12.83 -3.28
CA THR A 51 -6.85 -13.27 -2.33
C THR A 51 -6.40 -12.96 -0.91
N ASP A 52 -7.35 -12.84 0.03
CA ASP A 52 -7.05 -12.61 1.43
C ASP A 52 -6.11 -13.69 2.00
N ALA A 53 -6.27 -14.95 1.57
CA ALA A 53 -5.40 -16.05 1.97
C ALA A 53 -3.95 -15.85 1.50
N GLU A 54 -3.74 -15.40 0.26
CA GLU A 54 -2.41 -15.08 -0.25
C GLU A 54 -1.80 -13.88 0.46
N ILE A 55 -2.61 -12.85 0.74
CA ILE A 55 -2.19 -11.66 1.50
C ILE A 55 -1.68 -12.09 2.88
N GLU A 56 -2.45 -12.89 3.63
CA GLU A 56 -2.03 -13.36 4.95
C GLU A 56 -0.81 -14.28 4.88
N ALA A 57 -0.70 -15.14 3.87
CA ALA A 57 0.47 -15.98 3.67
C ALA A 57 1.75 -15.15 3.43
N LEU A 58 1.67 -14.13 2.56
CA LEU A 58 2.79 -13.24 2.26
C LEU A 58 3.18 -12.38 3.47
N LYS A 59 2.20 -11.86 4.22
CA LYS A 59 2.42 -11.16 5.49
C LYS A 59 3.14 -12.04 6.51
N LYS A 60 2.64 -13.25 6.73
CA LYS A 60 3.25 -14.22 7.67
C LYS A 60 4.67 -14.61 7.26
N ALA A 61 4.93 -14.66 5.95
CA ALA A 61 6.26 -14.92 5.39
C ALA A 61 7.20 -13.70 5.41
N GLY A 62 6.75 -12.53 5.86
CA GLY A 62 7.54 -11.28 5.82
C GLY A 62 7.78 -10.74 4.40
N LYS A 63 7.03 -11.23 3.41
CA LYS A 63 7.15 -10.86 1.99
C LYS A 63 6.26 -9.67 1.66
N VAL A 64 6.49 -8.56 2.36
CA VAL A 64 5.73 -7.31 2.21
C VAL A 64 6.68 -6.17 1.90
N LYS A 65 6.38 -5.43 0.83
CA LYS A 65 7.09 -4.22 0.43
C LYS A 65 6.14 -3.04 0.54
N VAL A 66 6.53 -2.02 1.29
CA VAL A 66 5.78 -0.76 1.37
C VAL A 66 6.50 0.27 0.52
N GLU A 67 5.76 0.87 -0.41
CA GLU A 67 6.26 1.86 -1.36
C GLU A 67 5.54 3.20 -1.14
N TRP A 68 6.31 4.26 -0.92
CA TRP A 68 5.78 5.62 -0.94
C TRP A 68 5.69 6.13 -2.39
N VAL A 69 4.56 6.74 -2.75
CA VAL A 69 4.32 7.32 -4.07
C VAL A 69 4.33 8.85 -3.96
N ASP A 70 5.45 9.44 -4.37
CA ASP A 70 5.67 10.90 -4.44
C ASP A 70 4.83 11.58 -5.50
#